data_AF-A0A3R6NV68-F1
#
_entry.id   AF-A0A3R6NV68-F1
#
_cell.length_a   1.000
_cell.length_b   1.000
_cell.length_c   1.000
_cell.angle_alpha   90.00
_cell.angle_beta   90.00
_cell.angle_gamma   90.00
#
_symmetry.space_group_name_H-M   'P 1'
#
loop_
_entity.id
_entity.type
_entity.pdbx_description
1 polymer ?
#
loop_
_entity_poly.entity_id
_entity_poly.type
_entity_poly.pdbx_seq_one_letter_code
_entity_poly.pdbx_strand_id
1 'polypeptide(L)'
;MSERFAEAYNYEQFPNTSIRKAQLKKSREGVEMMCDIVEEYAKEYAEKQSRIAVRQAEEKLAKKLLEEGMSVEKIVSMMEMLSEEDVKKISGNM
;
A
#
# COMPACT_ATOMS: atom_id res chain seq x y z
N MET A 1 -6.73 27.58 -3.80
CA MET A 1 -5.50 26.92 -3.30
C MET A 1 -5.55 27.08 -1.79
N SER A 2 -5.73 26.00 -1.03
CA SER A 2 -6.16 26.08 0.37
C SER A 2 -5.06 26.65 1.28
N GLU A 3 -5.49 27.38 2.31
CA GLU A 3 -4.64 28.06 3.32
C GLU A 3 -3.68 27.11 4.09
N ARG A 4 -3.79 25.79 3.88
CA ARG A 4 -2.94 24.77 4.51
C ARG A 4 -1.50 24.70 4.01
N PHE A 5 -1.16 25.37 2.90
CA PHE A 5 0.22 25.41 2.43
C PHE A 5 1.07 26.51 3.06
N ALA A 6 0.45 27.50 3.74
CA ALA A 6 1.16 28.63 4.34
C ALA A 6 1.99 28.22 5.57
N GLU A 7 1.67 27.10 6.22
CA GLU A 7 2.30 26.69 7.47
C GLU A 7 3.65 25.96 7.28
N ALA A 8 3.97 25.53 6.06
CA ALA A 8 5.19 24.75 5.79
C ALA A 8 6.49 25.56 5.94
N TYR A 9 6.40 26.90 5.90
CA TYR A 9 7.53 27.82 5.93
C TYR A 9 7.24 29.05 6.78
N ASN A 10 7.09 28.86 8.09
CA ASN A 10 7.07 29.98 9.03
C ASN A 10 8.50 30.50 9.24
N TYR A 11 8.92 31.47 8.42
CA TYR A 11 10.26 32.07 8.50
C TYR A 11 10.44 32.97 9.73
N GLU A 12 9.36 33.49 10.31
CA GLU A 12 9.41 34.32 11.52
C GLU A 12 9.69 33.46 12.77
N GLN A 13 9.05 32.30 12.86
CA GLN A 13 9.17 31.40 14.01
C GLN A 13 10.35 30.43 13.87
N PHE A 14 10.68 29.99 12.65
CA PHE A 14 11.72 28.99 12.38
C PHE A 14 12.61 29.38 11.18
N PRO A 15 13.34 30.51 11.24
CA PRO A 15 14.09 31.06 10.10
C PRO A 15 15.09 30.05 9.52
N ASN A 16 15.89 29.42 10.37
CA ASN A 16 16.96 28.51 9.92
C ASN A 16 16.41 27.22 9.28
N THR A 17 15.37 26.63 9.86
CA THR A 17 14.74 25.41 9.35
C THR A 17 13.99 25.69 8.05
N SER A 18 13.26 26.82 7.97
CA SER A 18 12.53 27.24 6.77
C SER A 18 13.49 27.53 5.61
N ILE A 19 14.64 28.18 5.86
CA ILE A 19 15.69 28.41 4.86
C ILE A 19 16.29 27.09 4.37
N ARG A 20 16.66 26.18 5.27
CA ARG A 20 17.22 24.88 4.89
C ARG A 20 16.26 24.05 4.04
N LYS A 21 14.97 24.02 4.41
CA LYS A 21 13.93 23.37 3.60
C LYS A 21 13.81 23.98 2.20
N ALA A 22 13.87 25.30 2.11
CA ALA A 22 13.81 26.01 0.83
C ALA A 22 15.06 25.74 -0.04
N GLN A 23 16.23 25.65 0.58
CA GLN A 23 17.49 25.29 -0.09
C GLN A 23 17.46 23.85 -0.59
N LEU A 24 17.04 22.89 0.25
CA LEU A 24 16.93 21.49 -0.14
C LEU A 24 15.96 21.30 -1.31
N LYS A 25 14.79 21.95 -1.28
CA LYS A 25 13.82 21.88 -2.38
C LYS A 25 14.38 22.40 -3.72
N LYS A 26 15.36 23.31 -3.68
CA LYS A 26 15.98 23.93 -4.86
C LYS A 26 17.33 23.31 -5.21
N SER A 27 17.90 22.46 -4.35
CA SER A 27 19.16 21.80 -4.62
C SER A 27 18.93 20.58 -5.48
N ARG A 28 19.89 20.28 -6.35
CA ARG A 28 19.85 19.07 -7.18
C ARG A 28 19.73 17.80 -6.32
N GLU A 29 20.51 17.75 -5.25
CA GLU A 29 20.50 16.64 -4.29
C GLU A 29 19.13 16.46 -3.62
N GLY A 30 18.44 17.56 -3.26
CA GLY A 30 17.12 17.47 -2.66
C GLY A 30 16.03 17.11 -3.66
N VAL A 31 16.20 17.47 -4.95
CA VAL A 31 15.33 16.98 -6.03
C VAL A 31 15.52 15.48 -6.23
N GLU A 32 16.76 15.01 -6.34
CA GLU A 32 17.09 13.58 -6.49
C GLU A 32 16.53 12.76 -5.31
N MET A 33 16.77 13.19 -4.07
CA MET A 33 16.24 12.54 -2.87
C MET A 33 14.70 12.48 -2.85
N MET A 34 14.02 13.57 -3.26
CA MET A 34 12.56 13.58 -3.32
C MET A 34 12.02 12.65 -4.42
N CYS A 35 12.71 12.54 -5.56
CA CYS A 35 12.37 11.60 -6.62
C CYS A 35 12.51 10.16 -6.11
N ASP A 36 13.63 9.81 -5.47
CA ASP A 36 13.86 8.47 -4.93
C ASP A 36 12.76 8.06 -3.93
N ILE A 37 12.38 8.97 -3.01
CA ILE A 37 11.30 8.72 -2.03
C ILE A 37 9.96 8.49 -2.74
N VAL A 38 9.65 9.27 -3.77
CA VAL A 38 8.38 9.12 -4.51
C VAL A 38 8.37 7.82 -5.31
N GLU A 39 9.50 7.44 -5.91
CA GLU A 39 9.66 6.18 -6.63
C GLU A 39 9.52 4.97 -5.69
N GLU A 40 10.16 5.00 -4.52
CA GLU A 40 10.04 3.97 -3.49
C GLU A 40 8.59 3.84 -3.01
N TYR A 41 7.96 4.97 -2.66
CA TYR A 41 6.55 4.97 -2.27
C TYR A 41 5.63 4.42 -3.37
N ALA A 42 5.85 4.80 -4.62
CA ALA A 42 5.06 4.31 -5.75
C ALA A 42 5.23 2.80 -5.93
N LYS A 43 6.45 2.28 -5.77
CA LYS A 43 6.74 0.84 -5.82
C LYS A 43 6.04 0.09 -4.70
N GLU A 44 6.19 0.53 -3.45
CA GLU A 44 5.52 -0.09 -2.30
C GLU A 44 4.00 -0.08 -2.45
N TYR A 45 3.45 1.05 -2.93
CA TYR A 45 2.02 1.16 -3.19
C TYR A 45 1.56 0.17 -4.26
N ALA A 46 2.28 0.06 -5.38
CA ALA A 46 1.97 -0.87 -6.45
C ALA A 46 2.03 -2.34 -5.97
N GLU A 47 3.06 -2.71 -5.20
CA GLU A 47 3.18 -4.05 -4.60
C GLU A 47 2.02 -4.34 -3.65
N LYS A 48 1.63 -3.38 -2.82
CA LYS A 48 0.48 -3.50 -1.91
C LYS A 48 -0.83 -3.70 -2.67
N GLN A 49 -1.09 -2.89 -3.71
CA GLN A 49 -2.31 -3.03 -4.52
C GLN A 49 -2.34 -4.36 -5.26
N SER A 50 -1.20 -4.82 -5.78
CA SER A 50 -1.09 -6.12 -6.43
C SER A 50 -1.47 -7.25 -5.48
N ARG A 51 -0.91 -7.27 -4.26
CA ARG A 51 -1.25 -8.28 -3.23
C ARG A 51 -2.72 -8.27 -2.84
N ILE A 52 -3.34 -7.10 -2.75
CA ILE A 52 -4.78 -6.97 -2.49
C ILE A 52 -5.59 -7.56 -3.64
N ALA A 53 -5.22 -7.25 -4.89
CA ALA A 53 -5.91 -7.77 -6.06
C ALA A 53 -5.82 -9.30 -6.18
N VAL A 54 -4.63 -9.87 -5.96
CA VAL A 54 -4.43 -11.33 -5.92
C VAL A 54 -5.32 -11.95 -4.84
N ARG A 55 -5.26 -11.43 -3.61
CA ARG A 55 -6.08 -11.96 -2.51
C ARG A 55 -7.58 -11.91 -2.83
N GLN A 56 -8.09 -10.80 -3.36
CA GLN A 56 -9.50 -10.69 -3.75
C GLN A 56 -9.90 -11.66 -4.87
N ALA A 57 -9.00 -11.92 -5.82
CA ALA A 57 -9.24 -12.89 -6.88
C ALA A 57 -9.30 -14.32 -6.31
N GLU A 58 -8.39 -14.66 -5.40
CA GLU A 58 -8.38 -15.93 -4.70
C GLU A 58 -9.62 -16.12 -3.82
N GLU A 59 -10.07 -15.10 -3.07
CA GLU A 59 -11.30 -15.19 -2.25
C GLU A 59 -12.52 -15.52 -3.12
N LYS A 60 -12.64 -14.89 -4.29
CA LYS A 60 -13.72 -15.17 -5.25
C LYS A 60 -13.61 -16.58 -5.83
N LEU A 61 -12.40 -17.04 -6.14
CA LEU A 61 -12.17 -18.37 -6.69
C LEU A 61 -12.43 -19.45 -5.64
N ALA A 62 -11.90 -19.28 -4.43
CA ALA A 62 -12.12 -20.16 -3.27
C ALA A 62 -13.60 -20.33 -2.99
N LYS A 63 -14.40 -19.24 -3.01
CA LYS A 63 -15.84 -19.32 -2.85
C LYS A 63 -16.51 -20.22 -3.89
N LYS A 64 -16.17 -20.07 -5.17
CA LYS A 64 -16.70 -20.92 -6.25
C LYS A 64 -16.30 -22.39 -6.09
N LEU A 65 -15.04 -22.65 -5.74
CA LEU A 65 -14.54 -24.01 -5.52
C LEU A 65 -15.20 -24.69 -4.32
N LEU A 66 -15.49 -23.94 -3.25
CA LEU A 66 -16.30 -24.42 -2.12
C LEU A 66 -17.73 -24.76 -2.56
N GLU A 67 -18.36 -23.91 -3.37
CA GLU A 67 -19.70 -24.16 -3.94
C GLU A 67 -19.72 -25.41 -4.85
N GLU A 68 -18.60 -25.73 -5.51
CA GLU A 68 -18.39 -26.95 -6.28
C GLU A 68 -18.03 -28.18 -5.42
N GLY A 69 -17.93 -28.03 -4.11
CA GLY A 69 -17.70 -29.13 -3.16
C GLY A 69 -16.22 -29.53 -2.99
N MET A 70 -15.28 -28.68 -3.41
CA MET A 70 -13.85 -28.93 -3.19
C MET A 70 -13.48 -28.79 -1.71
N SER A 71 -12.58 -29.66 -1.23
CA SER A 71 -12.14 -29.61 0.17
C SER A 71 -11.31 -28.36 0.47
N VAL A 72 -11.39 -27.89 1.72
CA VAL A 72 -10.65 -26.71 2.18
C VAL A 72 -9.15 -26.88 1.97
N GLU A 73 -8.60 -28.04 2.29
CA GLU A 73 -7.17 -28.33 2.18
C GLU A 73 -6.71 -28.25 0.72
N LYS A 74 -7.55 -28.74 -0.21
CA LYS A 74 -7.23 -28.67 -1.64
C LYS A 74 -7.27 -27.24 -2.15
N ILE A 75 -8.25 -26.46 -1.72
CA ILE A 75 -8.35 -25.03 -2.08
C ILE A 75 -7.11 -24.29 -1.56
N VAL A 76 -6.75 -24.44 -0.29
CA VAL A 76 -5.55 -23.80 0.30
C VAL A 76 -4.28 -24.18 -0.47
N SER A 77 -4.15 -25.43 -0.91
CA SER A 77 -2.99 -25.86 -1.72
C SER A 77 -2.87 -25.19 -3.09
N MET A 78 -3.95 -24.55 -3.58
CA MET A 78 -4.00 -23.86 -4.87
C MET A 78 -3.87 -22.34 -4.76
N MET A 79 -3.93 -21.80 -3.54
CA MET A 79 -3.93 -20.36 -3.27
C MET A 79 -2.57 -19.94 -2.70
N GLU A 80 -2.09 -18.78 -3.11
CA GLU A 80 -0.84 -18.18 -2.63
C GLU A 80 -1.07 -17.30 -1.40
N MET A 81 -2.23 -16.63 -1.31
CA MET A 81 -2.51 -15.60 -0.30
C MET A 81 -3.51 -16.03 0.77
N LEU A 82 -4.22 -17.15 0.60
CA LEU A 82 -5.24 -17.62 1.54
C LEU A 82 -4.75 -18.75 2.44
N SER A 83 -4.99 -18.58 3.74
CA SER A 83 -4.81 -19.62 4.75
C SER A 83 -6.05 -20.51 4.89
N GLU A 84 -5.92 -21.62 5.62
CA GLU A 84 -7.05 -22.49 5.96
C GLU A 84 -8.15 -21.74 6.74
N GLU A 85 -7.76 -20.86 7.65
CA GLU A 85 -8.70 -20.02 8.41
C GLU A 85 -9.46 -19.04 7.50
N ASP A 86 -8.78 -18.47 6.49
CA ASP A 86 -9.42 -17.59 5.51
C ASP A 86 -10.49 -18.35 4.73
N VAL A 87 -10.18 -19.54 4.24
CA VAL A 87 -11.11 -20.37 3.46
C VAL A 87 -12.29 -20.85 4.33
N LYS A 88 -12.06 -21.22 5.60
CA LYS A 88 -13.14 -21.57 6.55
C LYS A 88 -14.09 -20.39 6.85
N LYS A 89 -13.56 -19.17 6.92
CA LYS A 89 -14.40 -17.96 7.05
C LYS A 89 -15.25 -17.75 5.79
N ILE A 90 -14.69 -17.96 4.60
CA ILE A 90 -15.43 -17.85 3.33
C ILE A 90 -16.54 -18.89 3.26
N SER A 91 -16.32 -20.11 3.75
CA SER A 91 -17.32 -21.18 3.73
C SER A 91 -18.49 -20.98 4.70
N GLY A 92 -18.46 -19.93 5.54
CA GLY A 92 -19.49 -19.69 6.56
C GLY A 92 -19.47 -20.71 7.71
N ASN A 93 -18.34 -21.41 7.93
CA ASN A 93 -18.19 -22.38 9.02
C ASN A 93 -17.75 -21.73 10.35
N MET A 94 -18.15 -20.49 10.60
CA MET A 94 -17.99 -19.77 11.88
C MET A 94 -19.29 -19.13 12.30
#